data_AF-A0A3N5RGR9-F1
#
_entry.id   AF-A0A3N5RGR9-F1
#
_cell.length_a   1.000
_cell.length_b   1.000
_cell.length_c   1.000
_cell.angle_alpha   90.00
_cell.angle_beta   90.00
_cell.angle_gamma   90.00
#
_symmetry.space_group_name_H-M   'P 1'
#
loop_
_entity.id
_entity.type
_entity.pdbx_description
1 polymer ?
#
loop_
_entity_poly.entity_id
_entity_poly.type
_entity_poly.pdbx_seq_one_letter_code
_entity_poly.pdbx_strand_id
1 'polypeptide(L)'
;MSRRTRNEAKAILQSELNKYRHKSFESLRKLMEDLDAYEVRGPSGTLYQLEVQAMWDNKPGGNLRVMAGIDDGGFFSALAPLTDSFILTPDGEFLGE
;
A
#
# COMPACT_ATOMS: atom_id res chain seq x y z
N MET A 1 6.40 -13.88 -9.90
CA MET A 1 6.55 -12.70 -10.80
C MET A 1 7.77 -12.74 -11.73
N SER A 2 7.55 -12.44 -13.02
CA SER A 2 8.61 -12.11 -14.01
C SER A 2 9.03 -10.64 -13.89
N ARG A 3 10.12 -10.21 -14.56
CA ARG A 3 10.52 -8.78 -14.59
C ARG A 3 9.41 -7.86 -15.13
N ARG A 4 8.66 -8.31 -16.14
CA ARG A 4 7.55 -7.56 -16.73
C ARG A 4 6.40 -7.41 -15.72
N THR A 5 5.96 -8.50 -15.12
CA THR A 5 4.85 -8.47 -14.15
C THR A 5 5.24 -7.79 -12.83
N ARG A 6 6.53 -7.74 -12.49
CA ARG A 6 7.06 -6.95 -11.37
C ARG A 6 6.97 -5.44 -11.61
N ASN A 7 7.32 -4.98 -12.81
CA ASN A 7 7.19 -3.56 -13.16
C ASN A 7 5.72 -3.13 -13.24
N GLU A 8 4.86 -4.00 -13.78
CA GLU A 8 3.41 -3.82 -13.79
C GLU A 8 2.85 -3.71 -12.36
N ALA A 9 3.20 -4.65 -11.49
CA ALA A 9 2.78 -4.62 -10.08
C ALA A 9 3.25 -3.34 -9.37
N LYS A 10 4.48 -2.89 -9.62
CA LYS A 10 4.98 -1.62 -9.06
C LYS A 10 4.15 -0.41 -9.52
N ALA A 11 3.79 -0.34 -10.81
CA ALA A 11 2.96 0.75 -11.32
C ALA A 11 1.55 0.74 -10.72
N ILE A 12 0.96 -0.45 -10.55
CA ILE A 12 -0.34 -0.63 -9.87
C ILE A 12 -0.22 -0.16 -8.42
N LEU A 13 0.77 -0.66 -7.68
CA LEU A 13 1.01 -0.30 -6.27
C LEU A 13 1.10 1.21 -6.07
N GLN A 14 1.86 1.91 -6.91
CA GLN A 14 2.00 3.38 -6.84
C GLN A 14 0.68 4.10 -7.14
N SER A 15 -0.06 3.63 -8.15
CA SER A 15 -1.37 4.19 -8.50
C SER A 15 -2.38 4.00 -7.38
N GLU A 16 -2.43 2.82 -6.76
CA GLU A 16 -3.34 2.51 -5.66
C GLU A 16 -2.96 3.29 -4.40
N LEU A 17 -1.67 3.32 -4.03
CA LEU A 17 -1.19 4.08 -2.88
C LEU A 17 -1.50 5.59 -3.02
N ASN A 18 -1.43 6.13 -4.24
CA ASN A 18 -1.84 7.52 -4.50
C ASN A 18 -3.31 7.81 -4.18
N LYS A 19 -4.22 6.84 -4.26
CA LYS A 19 -5.62 7.04 -3.84
C LYS A 19 -5.71 7.32 -2.34
N TYR A 20 -4.83 6.72 -1.54
CA TYR A 20 -4.76 6.93 -0.08
C TYR A 20 -4.12 8.27 0.28
N ARG A 21 -3.23 8.81 -0.57
CA ARG A 21 -2.68 10.17 -0.38
C ARG A 21 -3.73 11.28 -0.47
N HIS A 22 -4.95 10.99 -0.91
CA HIS A 22 -6.03 11.98 -0.95
C HIS A 22 -7.01 11.82 0.22
N LYS A 23 -6.78 10.86 1.13
CA LYS A 23 -7.64 10.61 2.30
C LYS A 23 -7.17 11.44 3.50
N SER A 24 -8.10 11.77 4.38
CA SER A 24 -7.78 12.45 5.64
C SER A 24 -7.02 11.55 6.61
N PHE A 25 -6.27 12.15 7.53
CA PHE A 25 -5.56 11.44 8.60
C PHE A 25 -6.49 10.49 9.38
N GLU A 26 -7.67 10.96 9.79
CA GLU A 26 -8.67 10.12 10.49
C GLU A 26 -9.18 8.95 9.64
N SER A 27 -9.30 9.14 8.32
CA SER A 27 -9.71 8.05 7.42
C SER A 27 -8.60 7.01 7.29
N LEU A 28 -7.34 7.45 7.23
CA LEU A 28 -6.18 6.56 7.13
C LEU A 28 -5.89 5.85 8.45
N ARG A 29 -6.14 6.50 9.58
CA ARG A 29 -6.02 5.89 10.91
C ARG A 29 -6.89 4.65 11.08
N LYS A 30 -8.07 4.60 10.44
CA LYS A 30 -8.94 3.42 10.46
C LYS A 30 -8.27 2.17 9.87
N LEU A 31 -7.31 2.35 8.96
CA LEU A 31 -6.52 1.27 8.37
C LEU A 31 -5.56 0.59 9.36
N MET A 32 -5.46 1.10 10.59
CA MET A 32 -4.74 0.43 11.68
C MET A 32 -5.55 -0.70 12.30
N GLU A 33 -6.88 -0.64 12.19
CA GLU A 33 -7.82 -1.62 12.76
C GLU A 33 -8.39 -2.54 11.68
N ASP A 34 -8.61 -1.99 10.48
CA ASP A 34 -9.22 -2.68 9.35
C ASP A 34 -8.39 -2.44 8.09
N LEU A 35 -7.52 -3.39 7.76
CA LEU A 35 -6.69 -3.30 6.56
C LEU A 35 -7.57 -3.40 5.31
N ASP A 36 -7.21 -2.67 4.28
CA ASP A 36 -7.92 -2.69 3.01
C ASP A 36 -7.28 -3.74 2.09
N ALA A 37 -7.96 -4.87 1.88
CA ALA A 37 -7.48 -5.97 1.05
C ALA A 37 -8.42 -6.22 -0.14
N TYR A 38 -7.87 -6.22 -1.35
CA TYR A 38 -8.63 -6.44 -2.58
C TYR A 38 -7.75 -6.89 -3.74
N GLU A 39 -8.39 -7.43 -4.77
CA GLU A 39 -7.71 -7.87 -5.98
C GLU A 39 -7.76 -6.81 -7.08
N VAL A 40 -6.68 -6.68 -7.84
CA VAL A 40 -6.59 -5.80 -9.02
C VAL A 40 -6.08 -6.59 -10.21
N ARG A 41 -6.77 -6.50 -11.35
CA ARG A 41 -6.29 -7.12 -12.59
C ARG A 41 -5.38 -6.17 -13.35
N GLY A 42 -4.14 -6.58 -13.59
CA GLY A 42 -3.17 -5.81 -14.37
C GLY A 42 -3.35 -5.94 -15.89
N PRO A 43 -2.72 -5.06 -16.68
CA PRO A 43 -2.73 -5.11 -18.15
C PRO A 43 -2.28 -6.43 -18.77
N SER A 44 -1.41 -7.19 -18.08
CA SER A 44 -1.00 -8.53 -18.52
C SER A 44 -2.08 -9.60 -18.38
N GLY A 45 -3.19 -9.28 -17.71
CA GLY A 45 -4.22 -10.23 -17.30
C GLY A 45 -3.96 -10.89 -15.95
N THR A 46 -2.77 -10.72 -15.36
CA THR A 46 -2.43 -11.20 -14.01
C THR A 46 -3.36 -10.55 -12.99
N LEU A 47 -3.87 -11.38 -12.07
CA LEU A 47 -4.62 -10.94 -10.90
C LEU A 47 -3.61 -10.73 -9.77
N TYR A 48 -3.65 -9.56 -9.16
CA TYR A 48 -2.77 -9.20 -8.06
C TYR A 48 -3.60 -9.04 -6.79
N GLN A 49 -3.08 -9.56 -5.68
CA GLN A 49 -3.59 -9.25 -4.34
C GLN A 49 -2.92 -7.96 -3.87
N LEU A 50 -3.72 -7.02 -3.35
CA LEU A 50 -3.24 -5.77 -2.79
C LEU A 50 -3.77 -5.60 -1.37
N GLU A 51 -2.89 -5.18 -0.47
CA GLU A 51 -3.22 -4.91 0.92
C GLU A 51 -2.67 -3.54 1.31
N VAL A 52 -3.49 -2.72 1.96
CA VAL A 52 -3.11 -1.40 2.49
C VAL A 52 -3.43 -1.33 3.96
N GLN A 53 -2.43 -0.97 4.76
CA GLN A 53 -2.55 -0.81 6.20
C GLN A 53 -1.89 0.49 6.65
N ALA A 54 -2.34 1.01 7.80
CA ALA A 54 -1.66 2.10 8.48
C ALA A 54 -1.00 1.61 9.78
N MET A 55 0.07 2.29 10.18
CA MET A 55 0.72 2.10 11.47
C MET A 55 1.28 3.42 11.97
N TRP A 56 1.53 3.52 13.27
CA TRP A 56 2.25 4.65 13.83
C TRP A 56 3.68 4.65 13.31
N ASP A 57 4.13 5.79 12.78
CA ASP A 57 5.53 6.01 12.47
C ASP A 57 6.23 6.50 13.76
N ASN A 58 7.14 5.68 14.27
CA ASN A 58 7.90 5.88 15.51
C ASN A 58 7.10 5.77 16.83
N LYS A 59 6.05 6.59 17.04
CA LYS A 59 5.32 6.64 18.33
C LYS A 59 3.79 6.69 18.19
N PRO A 60 3.03 6.12 19.15
CA PRO A 60 1.57 6.25 19.18
C PRO A 60 1.10 7.71 19.18
N GLY A 61 0.08 8.01 18.37
CA GLY A 61 -0.48 9.36 18.24
C GLY A 61 0.40 10.34 17.45
N GLY A 62 1.49 9.87 16.85
CA GLY A 62 2.37 10.66 15.98
C GLY A 62 1.94 10.63 14.52
N ASN A 63 2.93 10.59 13.64
CA ASN A 63 2.71 10.46 12.20
C ASN A 63 2.18 9.05 11.88
N LEU A 64 1.44 8.94 10.79
CA LEU A 64 1.02 7.65 10.24
C LEU A 64 1.91 7.27 9.07
N ARG A 65 2.39 6.03 9.08
CA ARG A 65 2.92 5.37 7.88
C ARG A 65 1.79 4.54 7.27
N VAL A 66 1.43 4.87 6.04
CA VAL A 66 0.52 4.06 5.23
C VAL A 66 1.37 3.21 4.31
N MET A 67 1.25 1.89 4.43
CA MET A 67 2.03 0.91 3.69
C MET A 67 1.09 0.08 2.83
N ALA A 68 1.47 -0.12 1.57
CA ALA A 68 0.78 -1.03 0.67
C ALA A 68 1.71 -2.17 0.25
N GLY A 69 1.15 -3.37 0.11
CA GLY A 69 1.79 -4.55 -0.45
C GLY A 69 1.03 -5.05 -1.67
N ILE A 70 1.75 -5.56 -2.66
CA ILE A 70 1.17 -6.23 -3.84
C ILE A 70 1.93 -7.52 -4.17
N ASP A 71 1.19 -8.58 -4.48
CA ASP A 71 1.74 -9.84 -4.98
C ASP A 71 0.82 -10.51 -6.01
N ASP A 72 1.33 -11.53 -6.71
CA ASP A 72 0.61 -12.27 -7.76
C ASP A 72 -0.01 -13.59 -7.25
N GLY A 73 -0.20 -13.75 -5.93
CA GLY A 73 -0.75 -14.95 -5.29
C GLY A 73 0.17 -16.19 -5.36
N GLY A 74 1.39 -16.03 -5.87
CA GLY A 74 2.39 -17.09 -5.95
C GLY A 74 2.98 -17.42 -4.57
N PHE A 75 3.31 -18.70 -4.34
CA PHE A 75 3.85 -19.17 -3.05
C PHE A 75 5.05 -18.36 -2.54
N PHE A 76 5.97 -17.95 -3.43
CA PHE A 76 7.14 -17.16 -3.05
C PHE A 76 6.90 -15.66 -3.01
N SER A 77 5.87 -15.15 -3.70
CA SER A 77 5.55 -13.72 -3.73
C SER A 77 4.68 -13.29 -2.55
N ALA A 78 3.82 -14.17 -2.05
CA ALA A 78 3.10 -13.96 -0.80
C ALA A 78 4.04 -13.81 0.43
N LEU A 79 5.25 -14.40 0.37
CA LEU A 79 6.27 -14.27 1.43
C LEU A 79 7.11 -12.99 1.32
N ALA A 80 7.11 -12.33 0.17
CA ALA A 80 7.88 -11.13 -0.10
C ALA A 80 7.16 -10.25 -1.14
N PRO A 81 6.00 -9.66 -0.77
CA PRO A 81 5.27 -8.77 -1.65
C PRO A 81 6.13 -7.56 -2.03
N LEU A 82 5.82 -6.95 -3.17
CA LEU A 82 6.34 -5.62 -3.46
C LEU A 82 5.64 -4.63 -2.54
N THR A 83 6.40 -3.79 -1.85
CA THR A 83 5.85 -2.82 -0.91
C THR A 83 6.26 -1.40 -1.25
N ASP A 84 5.42 -0.47 -0.88
CA ASP A 84 5.65 0.98 -0.97
C ASP A 84 4.89 1.67 0.17
N SER A 85 5.31 2.86 0.57
CA SER A 85 4.69 3.56 1.70
C SER A 85 4.79 5.06 1.59
N PHE A 86 3.98 5.76 2.39
CA PHE A 86 4.16 7.19 2.65
C PHE A 86 3.89 7.52 4.11
N ILE A 87 4.41 8.67 4.54
CA ILE A 87 4.19 9.22 5.87
C ILE A 87 3.28 10.45 5.78
N LEU A 88 2.28 10.49 6.66
CA LEU A 88 1.35 11.61 6.84
C LEU A 88 1.41 12.10 8.29
N THR A 89 1.50 13.41 8.48
CA THR A 89 1.39 14.02 9.80
C THR A 89 -0.08 14.16 10.27
N PRO A 90 -0.34 14.38 11.57
CA PRO A 90 -1.69 14.64 12.08
C PRO A 90 -2.43 15.82 11.43
N ASP A 91 -1.70 16.82 10.95
CA ASP A 91 -2.21 17.99 10.22
C ASP A 91 -2.39 17.75 8.71
N GLY A 92 -2.04 16.56 8.21
CA GLY A 92 -2.28 16.14 6.84
C GLY A 92 -1.16 16.50 5.86
N GLU A 93 0.05 16.79 6.34
CA GLU A 93 1.23 17.03 5.50
C GLU A 93 1.95 15.72 5.16
N PHE A 94 2.43 15.62 3.91
CA PHE A 94 3.20 14.47 3.44
C PHE A 94 4.69 14.67 3.72
N LEU A 95 5.31 13.74 4.45
CA LEU A 95 6.73 13.84 4.83
C LEU A 95 7.68 13.02 3.95
N GLY A 96 7.19 12.08 3.14
CA GLY A 96 8.01 11.27 2.23
C GLY A 96 7.59 9.80 2.14
N GLU A 97 8.42 9.01 1.46
CA GLU A 97 8.33 7.54 1.29
C GLU A 97 9.39 6.83 2.14
#